data_AF-A0A7R9ZWA4-F1
#
_entry.id   AF-A0A7R9ZWA4-F1
#
_cell.length_a   1.000
_cell.length_b   1.000
_cell.length_c   1.000
_cell.angle_alpha   90.00
_cell.angle_beta   90.00
_cell.angle_gamma   90.00
#
_symmetry.space_group_name_H-M   'P 1'
#
loop_
_entity.id
_entity.type
_entity.pdbx_description
1 polymer ?
#
loop_
_entity_poly.entity_id
_entity_poly.type
_entity_poly.pdbx_seq_one_letter_code
_entity_poly.pdbx_strand_id
1 'polypeptide(L)'
;VPMVECNSAVDHLCKLIQESWGDAAATEVVGTAPSVPSESRLRACIERCLFTRVGPFLWRVYSGQHEAKDTCFVQRARALRALSDVALMQALEVREDLRGLMVAASPCSKDNYDAEETEATRSTAAGSEDEEPGECAPREGPGAHDGGVEASGDSPGGGALEAVAGEAAPSGSVYRRAAAALSSVEALLGAGHSGTPLEAVEALTLAHLEMKMCALEASGGSVELTLMEDVLPIFVFVLLRSSFSKPFTCARFLADAITSEETLNNEGKVVQLLEGAADYITEGCSLECI
;
A
#
# COMPACT_ATOMS: atom_id res chain seq x y z
N VAL A 1 16.58 -9.49 -20.08
CA VAL A 1 15.62 -9.09 -19.03
C VAL A 1 16.25 -7.93 -18.29
N PRO A 2 15.92 -6.68 -18.64
CA PRO A 2 16.61 -5.50 -18.11
C PRO A 2 16.64 -5.42 -16.57
N MET A 3 15.60 -5.94 -15.91
CA MET A 3 15.51 -5.97 -14.45
C MET A 3 16.53 -6.91 -13.79
N VAL A 4 16.79 -8.08 -14.39
CA VAL A 4 17.76 -9.06 -13.85
C VAL A 4 19.17 -8.46 -13.81
N GLU A 5 19.54 -7.70 -14.84
CA GLU A 5 20.82 -6.99 -14.88
C GLU A 5 20.91 -5.90 -13.81
N CYS A 6 19.80 -5.19 -13.56
CA CYS A 6 19.72 -4.17 -12.50
C CYS A 6 19.84 -4.81 -11.11
N ASN A 7 19.13 -5.89 -10.84
CA ASN A 7 19.21 -6.64 -9.58
C ASN A 7 20.61 -7.19 -9.36
N SER A 8 21.24 -7.76 -10.39
CA SER A 8 22.62 -8.22 -10.32
C SER A 8 23.60 -7.07 -10.00
N ALA A 9 23.38 -5.88 -10.56
CA ALA A 9 24.19 -4.70 -10.25
C ALA A 9 23.99 -4.22 -8.80
N VAL A 10 22.75 -4.24 -8.28
CA VAL A 10 22.46 -3.95 -6.87
C VAL A 10 23.19 -4.93 -5.95
N ASP A 11 23.09 -6.23 -6.21
CA ASP A 11 23.76 -7.26 -5.41
C ASP A 11 25.28 -7.12 -5.45
N HIS A 12 25.84 -6.81 -6.61
CA HIS A 12 27.28 -6.61 -6.76
C HIS A 12 27.77 -5.38 -5.97
N LEU A 13 27.05 -4.26 -6.04
CA LEU A 13 27.38 -3.06 -5.29
C LEU A 13 27.23 -3.26 -3.77
N CYS A 14 26.21 -4.00 -3.32
CA CYS A 14 26.07 -4.39 -1.92
C CYS A 14 27.32 -5.14 -1.42
N LYS A 15 27.76 -6.15 -2.17
CA LYS A 15 28.94 -6.96 -1.81
C LYS A 15 30.20 -6.12 -1.74
N LEU A 16 30.46 -5.28 -2.74
CA LEU A 16 31.65 -4.41 -2.75
C LEU A 16 31.66 -3.43 -1.57
N ILE A 17 30.51 -2.86 -1.21
CA ILE A 17 30.42 -1.93 -0.07
C ILE A 17 30.65 -2.69 1.24
N GLN A 18 30.05 -3.87 1.41
CA GLN A 18 30.26 -4.70 2.60
C GLN A 18 31.72 -5.14 2.75
N GLU A 19 32.37 -5.58 1.67
CA GLU A 19 33.80 -5.93 1.66
C GLU A 19 34.65 -4.73 2.07
N SER A 20 34.42 -3.56 1.48
CA SER A 20 35.18 -2.34 1.80
C SER A 20 35.00 -1.87 3.25
N TRP A 21 33.83 -2.08 3.84
CA TRP A 21 33.57 -1.74 5.24
C TRP A 21 34.19 -2.75 6.20
N GLY A 22 34.23 -4.03 5.83
CA GLY A 22 34.95 -5.06 6.58
C GLY A 22 36.44 -4.77 6.68
N ASP A 23 37.06 -4.35 5.58
CA ASP A 23 38.48 -3.97 5.54
C ASP A 23 38.77 -2.70 6.37
N ALA A 24 37.87 -1.71 6.33
CA ALA A 24 37.99 -0.48 7.11
C ALA A 24 37.87 -0.75 8.62
N ALA A 25 36.91 -1.59 9.03
CA ALA A 25 36.70 -1.97 10.43
C ALA A 25 37.90 -2.73 11.02
N ALA A 26 38.66 -3.46 10.20
CA ALA A 26 39.88 -4.15 10.64
C ALA A 26 41.05 -3.19 10.95
N THR A 27 40.97 -1.93 10.51
CA THR A 27 42.07 -0.95 10.57
C THR A 27 41.91 0.08 11.70
N GLU A 28 40.70 0.30 12.23
CA GLU A 28 40.47 1.30 13.29
C GLU A 28 40.79 0.77 14.70
N VAL A 29 41.92 1.25 15.23
CA VAL A 29 42.38 1.03 16.61
C VAL A 29 41.77 2.09 17.53
N VAL A 30 40.84 1.66 18.40
CA VAL A 30 40.41 2.33 19.63
C VAL A 30 39.74 3.70 19.45
N GLY A 31 38.47 3.68 19.04
CA GLY A 31 37.53 4.80 19.17
C GLY A 31 36.20 4.40 18.55
N THR A 32 35.12 4.42 19.34
CA THR A 32 33.70 4.18 18.95
C THR A 32 33.45 3.80 17.49
N ALA A 33 33.39 2.49 17.22
CA ALA A 33 33.21 1.97 15.86
C ALA A 33 31.88 2.43 15.25
N PRO A 34 31.85 2.91 13.99
CA PRO A 34 30.62 3.23 13.29
C PRO A 34 29.76 1.97 13.14
N SER A 35 28.48 2.05 13.48
CA SER A 35 27.54 0.94 13.30
C SER A 35 27.38 0.63 11.81
N VAL A 36 27.72 -0.59 11.40
CA VAL A 36 27.47 -1.08 10.04
C VAL A 36 25.94 -1.06 9.79
N PRO A 37 25.43 -0.39 8.73
CA PRO A 37 24.03 -0.41 8.40
C PRO A 37 23.62 -1.84 8.08
N SER A 38 22.38 -2.20 8.39
CA SER A 38 21.84 -3.49 7.98
C SER A 38 21.94 -3.65 6.46
N GLU A 39 22.15 -4.88 6.01
CA GLU A 39 22.19 -5.22 4.59
C GLU A 39 20.93 -4.74 3.85
N SER A 40 19.77 -4.86 4.49
CA SER A 40 18.48 -4.36 3.98
C SER A 40 18.50 -2.85 3.71
N ARG A 41 19.06 -2.06 4.63
CA ARG A 41 19.14 -0.59 4.48
C ARG A 41 20.11 -0.20 3.38
N LEU A 42 21.26 -0.89 3.30
CA LEU A 42 22.22 -0.67 2.23
C LEU A 42 21.61 -0.98 0.86
N ARG A 43 20.96 -2.14 0.73
CA ARG A 43 20.26 -2.55 -0.49
C ARG A 43 19.24 -1.50 -0.94
N ALA A 44 18.36 -1.06 -0.04
CA ALA A 44 17.36 -0.04 -0.35
C ALA A 44 17.99 1.29 -0.80
N CYS A 45 19.11 1.71 -0.21
CA CYS A 45 19.83 2.92 -0.65
C CYS A 45 20.43 2.77 -2.06
N ILE A 46 21.03 1.63 -2.36
CA ILE A 46 21.60 1.36 -3.69
C ILE A 46 20.50 1.28 -4.74
N GLU A 47 19.40 0.58 -4.42
CA GLU A 47 18.23 0.47 -5.29
C GLU A 47 17.66 1.85 -5.62
N ARG A 48 17.42 2.70 -4.61
CA ARG A 48 16.98 4.09 -4.81
C ARG A 48 17.92 4.86 -5.74
N CYS A 49 19.22 4.77 -5.52
CA CYS A 49 20.22 5.46 -6.35
C CYS A 49 20.18 4.97 -7.81
N LEU A 50 20.09 3.66 -8.02
CA LEU A 50 20.08 3.03 -9.34
C LEU A 50 18.77 3.34 -10.09
N PHE A 51 17.62 3.10 -9.46
CA PHE A 51 16.31 3.28 -10.06
C PHE A 51 15.94 4.75 -10.28
N THR A 52 16.48 5.69 -9.51
CA THR A 52 16.36 7.12 -9.84
C THR A 52 16.96 7.44 -11.23
N ARG A 53 17.97 6.69 -11.67
CA ARG A 53 18.63 6.91 -12.97
C ARG A 53 18.03 6.08 -14.09
N VAL A 54 17.81 4.78 -13.86
CA VAL A 54 17.37 3.84 -14.91
C VAL A 54 15.87 3.52 -14.87
N GLY A 55 15.20 3.79 -13.74
CA GLY A 55 13.78 3.48 -13.53
C GLY A 55 12.86 4.02 -14.62
N PRO A 56 12.93 5.31 -14.99
CA PRO A 56 12.08 5.85 -16.07
C PRO A 56 12.29 5.16 -17.43
N PHE A 57 13.52 4.71 -17.72
CA PHE A 57 13.81 3.96 -18.94
C PHE A 57 13.22 2.56 -18.87
N LEU A 58 13.45 1.83 -17.76
CA LEU A 58 12.89 0.50 -17.55
C LEU A 58 11.36 0.52 -17.61
N TRP A 59 10.72 1.46 -16.90
CA TRP A 59 9.27 1.63 -16.92
C TRP A 59 8.71 1.84 -18.33
N ARG A 60 9.41 2.62 -19.18
CA ARG A 60 9.02 2.80 -20.59
C ARG A 60 9.13 1.50 -21.39
N VAL A 61 10.19 0.72 -21.16
CA VAL A 61 10.38 -0.58 -21.82
C VAL A 61 9.26 -1.54 -21.44
N TYR A 62 8.95 -1.69 -20.15
CA TYR A 62 7.84 -2.54 -19.69
C TYR A 62 6.49 -2.01 -20.20
N SER A 63 6.27 -0.69 -20.13
CA SER A 63 5.04 -0.06 -20.66
C SER A 63 4.81 -0.41 -22.12
N GLY A 64 5.86 -0.36 -22.96
CA GLY A 64 5.74 -0.69 -24.38
C GLY A 64 5.47 -2.18 -24.63
N GLN A 65 5.98 -3.07 -23.78
CA GLN A 65 5.73 -4.52 -23.91
C GLN A 65 4.29 -4.91 -23.55
N HIS A 66 3.68 -4.21 -22.60
CA HIS A 66 2.35 -4.54 -22.07
C HIS A 66 1.23 -3.56 -22.50
N GLU A 67 1.55 -2.56 -23.34
CA GLU A 67 0.63 -1.49 -23.76
C GLU A 67 -0.71 -2.02 -24.29
N ALA A 68 -0.69 -3.08 -25.09
CA ALA A 68 -1.90 -3.66 -25.66
C ALA A 68 -2.84 -4.23 -24.59
N LYS A 69 -2.29 -4.96 -23.60
CA LYS A 69 -3.06 -5.52 -22.48
C LYS A 69 -3.60 -4.41 -21.57
N ASP A 70 -2.75 -3.45 -21.21
CA ASP A 70 -3.16 -2.30 -20.37
C ASP A 70 -4.23 -1.45 -21.06
N THR A 71 -4.15 -1.26 -22.39
CA THR A 71 -5.19 -0.58 -23.16
C THR A 71 -6.52 -1.33 -23.11
N CYS A 72 -6.49 -2.65 -23.27
CA CYS A 72 -7.69 -3.50 -23.13
C CYS A 72 -8.30 -3.37 -21.72
N PHE A 73 -7.45 -3.42 -20.69
CA PHE A 73 -7.85 -3.21 -19.30
C PHE A 73 -8.55 -1.86 -19.11
N VAL A 74 -7.94 -0.76 -19.56
CA VAL A 74 -8.53 0.58 -19.39
C VAL A 74 -9.89 0.69 -20.08
N GLN A 75 -10.04 0.11 -21.27
CA GLN A 75 -11.32 0.10 -21.99
C GLN A 75 -12.41 -0.64 -21.22
N ARG A 76 -12.12 -1.86 -20.75
CA ARG A 76 -13.07 -2.66 -19.97
C ARG A 76 -13.36 -2.08 -18.59
N ALA A 77 -12.31 -1.65 -17.88
CA ALA A 77 -12.43 -1.00 -16.58
C ALA A 77 -13.32 0.25 -16.67
N ARG A 78 -13.22 1.04 -17.75
CA ARG A 78 -14.11 2.19 -17.97
C ARG A 78 -15.59 1.78 -18.06
N ALA A 79 -15.91 0.70 -18.77
CA ALA A 79 -17.29 0.20 -18.87
C ALA A 79 -17.80 -0.27 -17.50
N LEU A 80 -17.01 -1.07 -16.78
CA LEU A 80 -17.38 -1.58 -15.45
C LEU A 80 -17.48 -0.47 -14.39
N ARG A 81 -16.64 0.56 -14.47
CA ARG A 81 -16.69 1.74 -13.58
C ARG A 81 -18.00 2.52 -13.68
N ALA A 82 -18.75 2.39 -14.78
CA ALA A 82 -20.05 3.05 -14.95
C ALA A 82 -21.15 2.45 -14.06
N LEU A 83 -20.95 1.23 -13.54
CA LEU A 83 -21.86 0.60 -12.59
C LEU A 83 -21.79 1.27 -11.22
N SER A 84 -22.88 1.23 -10.46
CA SER A 84 -22.87 1.61 -9.05
C SER A 84 -22.03 0.62 -8.21
N ASP A 85 -21.58 1.04 -7.02
CA ASP A 85 -20.81 0.15 -6.14
C ASP A 85 -21.56 -1.13 -5.79
N VAL A 86 -22.86 -1.01 -5.48
CA VAL A 86 -23.72 -2.16 -5.16
C VAL A 86 -23.85 -3.11 -6.36
N ALA A 87 -24.13 -2.57 -7.55
CA ALA A 87 -24.28 -3.40 -8.75
C ALA A 87 -22.97 -4.09 -9.13
N LEU A 88 -21.84 -3.38 -9.02
CA LEU A 88 -20.53 -3.96 -9.31
C LEU A 88 -20.15 -5.06 -8.30
N MET A 89 -20.33 -4.84 -7.00
CA MET A 89 -20.07 -5.87 -5.99
C MET A 89 -20.97 -7.09 -6.17
N GLN A 90 -22.24 -6.90 -6.55
CA GLN A 90 -23.15 -8.00 -6.85
C GLN A 90 -22.72 -8.77 -8.10
N ALA A 91 -22.32 -8.08 -9.17
CA ALA A 91 -21.83 -8.69 -10.40
C ALA A 91 -20.51 -9.46 -10.20
N LEU A 92 -19.68 -9.02 -9.25
CA LEU A 92 -18.46 -9.71 -8.83
C LEU A 92 -18.72 -10.82 -7.81
N GLU A 93 -19.98 -11.08 -7.45
CA GLU A 93 -20.37 -12.11 -6.47
C GLU A 93 -19.73 -11.91 -5.08
N VAL A 94 -19.41 -10.66 -4.71
CA VAL A 94 -18.90 -10.34 -3.36
C VAL A 94 -19.97 -10.72 -2.34
N ARG A 95 -19.59 -11.48 -1.29
CA ARG A 95 -20.52 -11.89 -0.23
C ARG A 95 -21.19 -10.70 0.45
N GLU A 96 -22.44 -10.85 0.88
CA GLU A 96 -23.27 -9.73 1.37
C GLU A 96 -22.72 -9.05 2.63
N ASP A 97 -22.15 -9.83 3.53
CA ASP A 97 -21.45 -9.38 4.74
C ASP A 97 -20.22 -8.49 4.44
N LEU A 98 -19.58 -8.70 3.29
CA LEU A 98 -18.42 -7.93 2.86
C LEU A 98 -18.78 -6.67 2.05
N ARG A 99 -20.05 -6.47 1.71
CA ARG A 99 -20.50 -5.29 0.94
C ARG A 99 -20.61 -4.02 1.78
N GLY A 100 -20.63 -4.14 3.11
CA GLY A 100 -20.77 -3.00 4.00
C GLY A 100 -22.12 -2.28 3.87
N LEU A 101 -23.15 -2.98 3.37
CA LEU A 101 -24.52 -2.49 3.39
C LEU A 101 -24.93 -2.38 4.85
N MET A 102 -24.84 -1.14 5.35
CA MET A 102 -25.05 -0.70 6.72
C MET A 102 -25.85 -1.72 7.52
N VAL A 103 -25.22 -2.29 8.55
CA VAL A 103 -25.92 -2.66 9.77
C VAL A 103 -26.61 -1.37 10.20
N ALA A 104 -27.84 -1.17 9.72
CA ALA A 104 -28.66 -0.02 10.03
C ALA A 104 -28.76 -0.02 11.54
N ALA A 105 -27.99 0.88 12.16
CA ALA A 105 -27.60 0.90 13.56
C ALA A 105 -28.51 -0.02 14.38
N SER A 106 -28.10 -1.29 14.52
CA SER A 106 -28.83 -2.21 15.39
C SER A 106 -28.84 -1.47 16.72
N PRO A 107 -30.02 -1.05 17.23
CA PRO A 107 -30.07 -0.21 18.41
C PRO A 107 -29.32 -1.00 19.46
N CYS A 108 -28.18 -0.49 19.93
CA CYS A 108 -27.45 -1.08 21.04
C CYS A 108 -28.50 -1.23 22.13
N SER A 109 -29.02 -2.44 22.29
CA SER A 109 -29.97 -2.75 23.33
C SER A 109 -29.18 -2.44 24.59
N LYS A 110 -29.57 -1.38 25.28
CA LYS A 110 -29.12 -1.08 26.63
C LYS A 110 -29.74 -2.16 27.51
N ASP A 111 -29.30 -3.39 27.32
CA ASP A 111 -29.66 -4.47 28.20
C ASP A 111 -28.83 -4.22 29.45
N ASN A 112 -29.53 -3.69 30.45
CA ASN A 112 -29.10 -3.58 31.82
C ASN A 112 -28.37 -4.87 32.23
N TYR A 113 -27.06 -4.77 32.42
CA TYR A 113 -26.34 -5.74 33.22
C TYR A 113 -26.72 -5.49 34.67
N ASP A 114 -27.74 -6.19 35.15
CA ASP A 114 -27.92 -6.40 36.58
C ASP A 114 -26.69 -7.17 37.08
N ALA A 115 -25.98 -6.51 37.99
CA ALA A 115 -24.80 -7.04 38.65
C ALA A 115 -25.21 -8.21 39.56
N GLU A 116 -24.82 -9.43 39.20
CA GLU A 116 -24.62 -10.50 40.18
C GLU A 116 -23.12 -10.80 40.32
N GLU A 117 -22.65 -10.29 41.46
CA GLU A 117 -21.41 -10.60 42.15
C GLU A 117 -21.26 -12.11 42.34
N THR A 118 -20.23 -12.70 41.73
CA THR A 118 -19.69 -13.98 42.19
C THR A 118 -18.18 -13.91 42.35
N GLU A 119 -17.81 -14.28 43.57
CA GLU A 119 -16.52 -14.12 44.21
C GLU A 119 -15.60 -15.31 43.92
N ALA A 120 -14.29 -15.03 43.93
CA ALA A 120 -13.16 -15.94 44.15
C ALA A 120 -12.84 -17.04 43.11
N THR A 121 -11.71 -16.90 42.42
CA THR A 121 -10.51 -17.65 42.84
C THR A 121 -9.20 -17.09 42.27
N ARG A 122 -8.29 -16.88 43.22
CA ARG A 122 -6.90 -16.45 43.16
C ARG A 122 -6.02 -17.53 42.53
N SER A 123 -5.20 -17.19 41.54
CA SER A 123 -3.96 -17.92 41.28
C SER A 123 -2.88 -16.99 40.74
N THR A 124 -1.68 -17.18 41.28
CA THR A 124 -0.54 -16.26 41.29
C THR A 124 0.62 -16.92 40.54
N ALA A 125 1.22 -16.25 39.57
CA ALA A 125 2.58 -16.49 39.04
C ALA A 125 2.96 -15.23 38.22
N ALA A 126 3.78 -14.29 38.68
CA ALA A 126 5.21 -14.32 38.99
C ALA A 126 6.10 -14.50 37.73
N GLY A 127 6.67 -13.38 37.25
CA GLY A 127 7.73 -13.28 36.23
C GLY A 127 7.80 -11.83 35.69
N SER A 128 8.47 -10.91 36.41
CA SER A 128 9.80 -10.33 36.08
C SER A 128 9.83 -9.63 34.71
N GLU A 129 9.55 -8.32 34.61
CA GLU A 129 10.43 -7.16 34.90
C GLU A 129 11.72 -7.15 34.08
N ASP A 130 11.72 -6.36 32.99
CA ASP A 130 12.85 -5.57 32.49
C ASP A 130 12.30 -4.56 31.45
N GLU A 131 11.74 -3.45 31.94
CA GLU A 131 11.44 -2.25 31.16
C GLU A 131 12.60 -1.26 31.32
N GLU A 132 13.34 -0.98 30.25
CA GLU A 132 14.23 0.18 30.19
C GLU A 132 13.43 1.45 29.80
N PRO A 133 13.56 2.55 30.54
CA PRO A 133 12.99 3.83 30.17
C PRO A 133 13.96 4.62 29.27
N GLY A 134 13.69 4.64 27.97
CA GLY A 134 14.41 5.45 26.98
C GLY A 134 13.93 6.90 26.97
N GLU A 135 14.69 7.76 27.63
CA GLU A 135 14.55 9.21 27.79
C GLU A 135 14.58 9.96 26.43
N CYS A 136 13.44 10.53 26.01
CA CYS A 136 13.38 11.44 24.86
C CYS A 136 13.63 12.89 25.30
N ALA A 137 14.87 13.36 25.18
CA ALA A 137 15.22 14.77 25.33
C ALA A 137 14.81 15.59 24.08
N PRO A 138 14.26 16.81 24.24
CA PRO A 138 14.01 17.73 23.12
C PRO A 138 15.32 18.43 22.71
N ARG A 139 15.66 18.37 21.42
CA ARG A 139 16.72 19.20 20.83
C ARG A 139 16.12 20.46 20.22
N GLU A 140 16.38 21.60 20.85
CA GLU A 140 16.13 22.93 20.32
C GLU A 140 17.32 23.44 19.47
N GLY A 141 17.01 23.95 18.27
CA GLY A 141 17.68 25.07 17.58
C GLY A 141 18.94 24.80 16.75
N PRO A 142 19.44 25.80 15.99
CA PRO A 142 18.73 26.68 15.04
C PRO A 142 19.45 26.73 13.67
N GLY A 143 18.73 27.02 12.59
CA GLY A 143 19.32 27.14 11.25
C GLY A 143 18.52 28.07 10.34
N ALA A 144 18.81 29.37 10.44
CA ALA A 144 18.29 30.41 9.59
C ALA A 144 18.75 30.20 8.13
N HIS A 145 17.81 30.23 7.18
CA HIS A 145 18.09 30.69 5.84
C HIS A 145 16.99 31.65 5.39
N ASP A 146 17.40 32.91 5.43
CA ASP A 146 16.79 34.09 4.83
C ASP A 146 16.79 33.95 3.29
N GLY A 147 15.68 34.35 2.67
CA GLY A 147 15.44 34.14 1.24
C GLY A 147 14.11 34.72 0.80
N GLY A 148 14.00 36.04 0.93
CA GLY A 148 12.83 36.80 0.48
C GLY A 148 12.62 36.74 -1.04
N VAL A 149 11.36 36.58 -1.44
CA VAL A 149 10.85 37.07 -2.71
C VAL A 149 9.48 37.68 -2.47
N GLU A 150 9.43 39.00 -2.59
CA GLU A 150 8.22 39.79 -2.60
C GLU A 150 7.45 39.56 -3.91
N ALA A 151 6.16 39.27 -3.82
CA ALA A 151 5.21 39.57 -4.90
C ALA A 151 3.82 39.77 -4.30
N SER A 152 3.49 41.05 -4.11
CA SER A 152 2.19 41.58 -3.74
C SER A 152 1.13 41.22 -4.78
N GLY A 153 -0.01 40.69 -4.32
CA GLY A 153 -1.20 40.44 -5.11
C GLY A 153 -2.44 40.64 -4.25
N ASP A 154 -2.85 41.90 -4.18
CA ASP A 154 -4.03 42.42 -3.48
C ASP A 154 -5.32 41.80 -4.04
N SER A 155 -6.19 41.24 -3.19
CA SER A 155 -7.54 40.85 -3.59
C SER A 155 -8.52 40.89 -2.41
N PRO A 156 -9.40 41.91 -2.35
CA PRO A 156 -10.42 42.01 -1.31
C PRO A 156 -11.73 41.41 -1.81
N GLY A 157 -12.30 40.49 -1.03
CA GLY A 157 -13.59 39.90 -1.37
C GLY A 157 -14.15 39.05 -0.24
N GLY A 158 -14.69 39.73 0.79
CA GLY A 158 -15.44 39.10 1.86
C GLY A 158 -16.73 38.45 1.34
N GLY A 159 -16.98 37.23 1.79
CA GLY A 159 -18.24 36.51 1.59
C GLY A 159 -18.45 35.57 2.76
N ALA A 160 -19.28 36.00 3.70
CA ALA A 160 -19.75 35.18 4.81
C ALA A 160 -20.48 33.94 4.28
N LEU A 161 -20.05 32.76 4.73
CA LEU A 161 -20.78 31.51 4.56
C LEU A 161 -20.91 30.85 5.92
N GLU A 162 -22.05 31.08 6.56
CA GLU A 162 -22.62 30.13 7.50
C GLU A 162 -22.86 28.82 6.75
N ALA A 163 -22.06 27.79 7.04
CA ALA A 163 -22.32 26.43 6.61
C ALA A 163 -22.72 25.63 7.85
N VAL A 164 -24.02 25.35 7.91
CA VAL A 164 -24.67 24.44 8.85
C VAL A 164 -23.96 23.09 8.78
N ALA A 165 -23.30 22.72 9.89
CA ALA A 165 -22.70 21.40 10.10
C ALA A 165 -23.81 20.34 10.29
N GLY A 166 -24.53 20.05 9.21
CA GLY A 166 -25.16 18.76 9.01
C GLY A 166 -24.11 17.87 8.36
N GLU A 167 -23.30 17.19 9.18
CA GLU A 167 -22.29 16.23 8.75
C GLU A 167 -23.03 15.03 8.13
N ALA A 168 -23.47 15.20 6.88
CA ALA A 168 -23.96 14.11 6.05
C ALA A 168 -22.79 13.14 5.92
N ALA A 169 -22.88 12.03 6.67
CA ALA A 169 -21.87 10.99 6.67
C ALA A 169 -21.47 10.71 5.21
N PRO A 170 -20.18 10.85 4.86
CA PRO A 170 -19.76 10.72 3.48
C PRO A 170 -20.18 9.34 3.01
N SER A 171 -21.12 9.30 2.06
CA SER A 171 -21.65 8.09 1.42
C SER A 171 -20.62 7.47 0.47
N GLY A 172 -19.35 7.45 0.88
CA GLY A 172 -18.25 6.86 0.15
C GLY A 172 -18.24 5.35 0.35
N SER A 173 -17.81 4.62 -0.68
CA SER A 173 -17.60 3.17 -0.56
C SER A 173 -16.63 2.86 0.59
N VAL A 174 -16.93 1.79 1.34
CA VAL A 174 -16.11 1.32 2.47
C VAL A 174 -14.66 1.05 2.04
N TYR A 175 -14.46 0.67 0.77
CA TYR A 175 -13.15 0.33 0.21
C TYR A 175 -12.41 1.51 -0.45
N ARG A 176 -12.88 2.75 -0.26
CA ARG A 176 -12.25 3.94 -0.86
C ARG A 176 -10.80 4.11 -0.43
N ARG A 177 -10.45 3.76 0.82
CA ARG A 177 -9.08 3.82 1.34
C ARG A 177 -8.15 2.87 0.59
N ALA A 178 -8.57 1.62 0.43
CA ALA A 178 -7.83 0.62 -0.34
C ALA A 178 -7.64 1.05 -1.81
N ALA A 179 -8.67 1.61 -2.44
CA ALA A 179 -8.58 2.09 -3.82
C ALA A 179 -7.62 3.28 -3.97
N ALA A 180 -7.60 4.21 -3.01
CA ALA A 180 -6.65 5.32 -2.98
C ALA A 180 -5.21 4.83 -2.74
N ALA A 181 -5.02 3.90 -1.81
CA ALA A 181 -3.71 3.27 -1.56
C ALA A 181 -3.21 2.53 -2.81
N LEU A 182 -4.07 1.79 -3.51
CA LEU A 182 -3.66 1.10 -4.74
C LEU A 182 -3.29 2.08 -5.86
N SER A 183 -3.97 3.24 -5.92
CA SER A 183 -3.68 4.29 -6.90
C SER A 183 -2.30 4.91 -6.74
N SER A 184 -1.73 4.92 -5.52
CA SER A 184 -0.39 5.46 -5.28
C SER A 184 0.72 4.56 -5.81
N VAL A 185 0.48 3.24 -5.92
CA VAL A 185 1.46 2.27 -6.42
C VAL A 185 1.89 2.60 -7.86
N GLU A 186 0.92 2.84 -8.75
CA GLU A 186 1.25 3.24 -10.12
C GLU A 186 1.92 4.62 -10.17
N ALA A 187 1.52 5.55 -9.29
CA ALA A 187 2.12 6.88 -9.21
C ALA A 187 3.59 6.84 -8.78
N LEU A 188 3.99 5.89 -7.92
CA LEU A 188 5.38 5.68 -7.51
C LEU A 188 6.26 5.23 -8.67
N LEU A 189 5.73 4.36 -9.53
CA LEU A 189 6.44 3.82 -10.70
C LEU A 189 6.34 4.74 -11.92
N GLY A 190 5.26 5.52 -11.99
CA GLY A 190 4.91 6.42 -13.08
C GLY A 190 5.50 7.82 -12.95
N ALA A 191 5.54 8.54 -14.07
CA ALA A 191 5.82 9.98 -14.14
C ALA A 191 7.23 10.45 -13.71
N GLY A 192 8.22 9.56 -13.66
CA GLY A 192 9.62 9.96 -13.40
C GLY A 192 9.91 10.28 -11.94
N HIS A 193 9.05 9.81 -11.04
CA HIS A 193 9.33 9.80 -9.61
C HIS A 193 10.45 8.79 -9.31
N SER A 194 11.20 9.04 -8.25
CA SER A 194 12.34 8.22 -7.80
C SER A 194 11.92 6.94 -7.09
N GLY A 195 10.70 6.45 -7.33
CA GLY A 195 10.16 5.26 -6.68
C GLY A 195 10.93 4.01 -7.10
N THR A 196 11.30 3.17 -6.14
CA THR A 196 11.91 1.87 -6.44
C THR A 196 10.84 0.78 -6.60
N PRO A 197 11.15 -0.31 -7.31
CA PRO A 197 10.28 -1.49 -7.31
C PRO A 197 9.95 -1.97 -5.89
N LEU A 198 10.92 -2.01 -4.98
CA LEU A 198 10.68 -2.43 -3.59
C LEU A 198 9.65 -1.54 -2.89
N GLU A 199 9.78 -0.21 -2.99
CA GLU A 199 8.79 0.73 -2.42
C GLU A 199 7.39 0.54 -3.02
N ALA A 200 7.31 0.21 -4.31
CA ALA A 200 6.03 -0.09 -4.95
C ALA A 200 5.44 -1.43 -4.50
N VAL A 201 6.25 -2.46 -4.24
CA VAL A 201 5.81 -3.72 -3.63
C VAL A 201 5.29 -3.50 -2.20
N GLU A 202 6.00 -2.69 -1.40
CA GLU A 202 5.57 -2.30 -0.07
C GLU A 202 4.23 -1.55 -0.12
N ALA A 203 4.11 -0.55 -1.01
CA ALA A 203 2.87 0.21 -1.20
C ALA A 203 1.71 -0.68 -1.66
N LEU A 204 1.97 -1.65 -2.55
CA LEU A 204 0.98 -2.63 -3.00
C LEU A 204 0.53 -3.56 -1.86
N THR A 205 1.48 -3.98 -1.01
CA THR A 205 1.18 -4.78 0.18
C THR A 205 0.34 -4.00 1.18
N LEU A 206 0.64 -2.71 1.40
CA LEU A 206 -0.17 -1.81 2.22
C LEU A 206 -1.58 -1.62 1.65
N ALA A 207 -1.72 -1.45 0.33
CA ALA A 207 -3.03 -1.36 -0.31
C ALA A 207 -3.87 -2.63 -0.10
N HIS A 208 -3.23 -3.81 -0.15
CA HIS A 208 -3.88 -5.08 0.16
C HIS A 208 -4.29 -5.20 1.64
N LEU A 209 -3.45 -4.73 2.57
CA LEU A 209 -3.81 -4.68 4.00
C LEU A 209 -4.98 -3.72 4.26
N GLU A 210 -4.97 -2.53 3.64
CA GLU A 210 -6.10 -1.59 3.70
C GLU A 210 -7.39 -2.23 3.17
N MET A 211 -7.32 -3.02 2.10
CA MET A 211 -8.47 -3.78 1.60
C MET A 211 -9.01 -4.77 2.65
N LYS A 212 -8.13 -5.52 3.31
CA LYS A 212 -8.51 -6.44 4.38
C LYS A 212 -9.14 -5.72 5.57
N MET A 213 -8.59 -4.57 5.96
CA MET A 213 -9.15 -3.72 7.02
C MET A 213 -10.54 -3.19 6.64
N CYS A 214 -10.72 -2.70 5.41
CA CYS A 214 -12.02 -2.25 4.91
C CYS A 214 -13.06 -3.40 4.92
N ALA A 215 -12.66 -4.62 4.59
CA ALA A 215 -13.54 -5.78 4.62
C ALA A 215 -13.92 -6.22 6.03
N LEU A 216 -12.96 -6.16 6.97
CA LEU A 216 -13.22 -6.40 8.39
C LEU A 216 -14.21 -5.36 8.93
N GLU A 217 -14.05 -4.09 8.57
CA GLU A 217 -14.98 -3.02 8.92
C GLU A 217 -16.37 -3.23 8.29
N ALA A 218 -16.42 -3.58 7.00
CA ALA A 218 -17.66 -3.85 6.27
C ALA A 218 -18.49 -4.98 6.91
N SER A 219 -17.82 -6.01 7.42
CA SER A 219 -18.44 -7.16 8.10
C SER A 219 -18.72 -6.92 9.59
N GLY A 220 -18.46 -5.72 10.12
CA GLY A 220 -18.60 -5.44 11.54
C GLY A 220 -17.65 -6.26 12.43
N GLY A 221 -16.49 -6.65 11.89
CA GLY A 221 -15.49 -7.46 12.58
C GLY A 221 -15.74 -8.97 12.56
N SER A 222 -16.78 -9.44 11.86
CA SER A 222 -17.17 -10.85 11.88
C SER A 222 -16.41 -11.73 10.89
N VAL A 223 -15.81 -11.14 9.84
CA VAL A 223 -15.18 -11.88 8.75
C VAL A 223 -13.81 -11.32 8.40
N GLU A 224 -12.80 -12.18 8.43
CA GLU A 224 -11.46 -11.91 7.93
C GLU A 224 -11.29 -12.46 6.50
N LEU A 225 -10.74 -11.65 5.60
CA LEU A 225 -10.43 -12.06 4.22
C LEU A 225 -9.21 -13.00 4.17
N THR A 226 -9.50 -14.29 4.26
CA THR A 226 -8.48 -15.36 4.20
C THR A 226 -8.60 -16.22 2.94
N LEU A 227 -9.81 -16.43 2.43
CA LEU A 227 -10.07 -17.29 1.27
C LEU A 227 -9.93 -16.52 -0.05
N MET A 228 -9.31 -17.15 -1.04
CA MET A 228 -9.10 -16.54 -2.35
C MET A 228 -10.39 -16.21 -3.10
N GLU A 229 -11.45 -17.00 -2.87
CA GLU A 229 -12.79 -16.77 -3.39
C GLU A 229 -13.41 -15.44 -2.92
N ASP A 230 -12.97 -14.91 -1.78
CA ASP A 230 -13.40 -13.61 -1.27
C ASP A 230 -12.40 -12.50 -1.62
N VAL A 231 -11.11 -12.81 -1.56
CA VAL A 231 -10.03 -11.85 -1.79
C VAL A 231 -10.06 -11.35 -3.24
N LEU A 232 -10.20 -12.25 -4.23
CA LEU A 232 -10.11 -11.86 -5.63
C LEU A 232 -11.26 -10.92 -6.07
N PRO A 233 -12.55 -11.22 -5.82
CA PRO A 233 -13.65 -10.30 -6.15
C PRO A 233 -13.50 -8.91 -5.53
N ILE A 234 -13.09 -8.83 -4.27
CA ILE A 234 -12.90 -7.54 -3.59
C ILE A 234 -11.68 -6.81 -4.16
N PHE A 235 -10.59 -7.51 -4.46
CA PHE A 235 -9.42 -6.89 -5.08
C PHE A 235 -9.75 -6.36 -6.48
N VAL A 236 -10.55 -7.10 -7.28
CA VAL A 236 -11.08 -6.63 -8.58
C VAL A 236 -11.93 -5.37 -8.39
N PHE A 237 -12.81 -5.35 -7.39
CA PHE A 237 -13.60 -4.16 -7.06
C PHE A 237 -12.71 -2.96 -6.72
N VAL A 238 -11.72 -3.14 -5.84
CA VAL A 238 -10.76 -2.11 -5.45
C VAL A 238 -9.96 -1.61 -6.65
N LEU A 239 -9.47 -2.52 -7.49
CA LEU A 239 -8.73 -2.19 -8.72
C LEU A 239 -9.59 -1.37 -9.69
N LEU A 240 -10.85 -1.74 -9.89
CA LEU A 240 -11.80 -0.97 -10.70
C LEU A 240 -12.11 0.40 -10.10
N ARG A 241 -12.11 0.57 -8.78
CA ARG A 241 -12.35 1.88 -8.14
C ARG A 241 -11.11 2.73 -7.96
N SER A 242 -9.92 2.16 -8.11
CA SER A 242 -8.65 2.88 -8.15
C SER A 242 -8.46 3.62 -9.48
N SER A 243 -7.50 4.56 -9.52
CA SER A 243 -7.08 5.22 -10.76
C SER A 243 -6.03 4.44 -11.55
N PHE A 244 -5.83 3.15 -11.24
CA PHE A 244 -4.82 2.31 -11.89
C PHE A 244 -5.12 2.18 -13.39
N SER A 245 -4.09 2.37 -14.21
CA SER A 245 -4.17 2.36 -15.67
C SER A 245 -3.27 1.33 -16.33
N LYS A 246 -2.17 0.93 -15.66
CA LYS A 246 -1.19 -0.01 -16.20
C LYS A 246 -0.91 -1.23 -15.31
N PRO A 247 -1.94 -2.02 -14.94
CA PRO A 247 -1.75 -3.14 -14.03
C PRO A 247 -0.81 -4.23 -14.58
N PHE A 248 -0.80 -4.50 -15.89
CA PHE A 248 0.08 -5.53 -16.46
C PHE A 248 1.54 -5.08 -16.49
N THR A 249 1.78 -3.84 -16.93
CA THR A 249 3.11 -3.23 -16.84
C THR A 249 3.62 -3.28 -15.40
N CYS A 250 2.79 -2.87 -14.44
CA CYS A 250 3.16 -2.84 -13.02
C CYS A 250 3.44 -4.25 -12.49
N ALA A 251 2.51 -5.19 -12.66
CA ALA A 251 2.67 -6.55 -12.15
C ALA A 251 3.92 -7.22 -12.73
N ARG A 252 4.18 -7.10 -14.04
CA ARG A 252 5.39 -7.66 -14.65
C ARG A 252 6.66 -6.98 -14.15
N PHE A 253 6.64 -5.65 -14.00
CA PHE A 253 7.78 -4.89 -13.49
C PHE A 253 8.13 -5.30 -12.05
N LEU A 254 7.14 -5.43 -11.18
CA LEU A 254 7.34 -5.85 -9.79
C LEU A 254 7.74 -7.33 -9.69
N ALA A 255 7.12 -8.20 -10.48
CA ALA A 255 7.42 -9.64 -10.49
C ALA A 255 8.88 -9.93 -10.91
N ASP A 256 9.43 -9.15 -11.83
CA ASP A 256 10.85 -9.27 -12.23
C ASP A 256 11.82 -8.63 -11.22
N ALA A 257 11.32 -7.76 -10.33
CA ALA A 257 12.13 -7.08 -9.33
C ALA A 257 12.30 -7.89 -8.04
N ILE A 258 11.27 -8.66 -7.65
CA ILE A 258 11.31 -9.53 -6.47
C ILE A 258 12.19 -10.77 -6.70
N THR A 259 12.83 -11.23 -5.64
CA THR A 259 13.64 -12.45 -5.62
C THR A 259 12.77 -13.71 -5.60
N SER A 260 13.34 -14.86 -6.00
CA SER A 260 12.64 -16.15 -5.95
C SER A 260 12.14 -16.51 -4.55
N GLU A 261 12.81 -16.06 -3.48
CA GLU A 261 12.36 -16.26 -2.11
C GLU A 261 11.12 -15.41 -1.80
N GLU A 262 11.15 -14.12 -2.15
CA GLU A 262 10.05 -13.18 -1.96
C GLU A 262 8.81 -13.56 -2.78
N THR A 263 8.97 -14.26 -3.92
CA THR A 263 7.84 -14.73 -4.73
C THR A 263 6.91 -15.69 -3.98
N LEU A 264 7.41 -16.39 -2.96
CA LEU A 264 6.63 -17.33 -2.14
C LEU A 264 5.96 -16.65 -0.94
N ASN A 265 6.40 -15.43 -0.62
CA ASN A 265 5.91 -14.65 0.51
C ASN A 265 4.64 -13.87 0.15
N ASN A 266 4.18 -13.03 1.07
CA ASN A 266 2.96 -12.25 0.86
C ASN A 266 3.13 -11.22 -0.25
N GLU A 267 4.32 -10.62 -0.36
CA GLU A 267 4.69 -9.67 -1.40
C GLU A 267 4.47 -10.27 -2.80
N GLY A 268 5.07 -11.44 -3.06
CA GLY A 268 4.91 -12.16 -4.32
C GLY A 268 3.46 -12.52 -4.62
N LYS A 269 2.70 -12.96 -3.61
CA LYS A 269 1.28 -13.29 -3.76
C LYS A 269 0.44 -12.07 -4.13
N VAL A 270 0.71 -10.89 -3.56
CA VAL A 270 -0.05 -9.68 -3.90
C VAL A 270 0.30 -9.18 -5.31
N VAL A 271 1.55 -9.33 -5.76
CA VAL A 271 1.91 -9.04 -7.17
C VAL A 271 1.17 -9.98 -8.13
N GLN A 272 1.10 -11.28 -7.82
CA GLN A 272 0.31 -12.24 -8.60
C GLN A 272 -1.20 -11.94 -8.55
N LEU A 273 -1.72 -11.48 -7.42
CA LEU A 273 -3.11 -11.05 -7.28
C LEU A 273 -3.41 -9.83 -8.17
N LEU A 274 -2.49 -8.87 -8.28
CA LEU A 274 -2.62 -7.72 -9.19
C LEU A 274 -2.72 -8.17 -10.65
N GLU A 275 -1.84 -9.08 -11.08
CA GLU A 275 -1.88 -9.65 -12.44
C GLU A 275 -3.19 -10.42 -12.68
N GLY A 276 -3.54 -11.34 -11.78
CA GLY A 276 -4.74 -12.16 -11.91
C GLY A 276 -6.05 -11.35 -11.90
N ALA A 277 -6.12 -10.27 -11.10
CA ALA A 277 -7.27 -9.36 -11.10
C ALA A 277 -7.37 -8.56 -12.40
N ALA A 278 -6.22 -8.14 -12.96
CA ALA A 278 -6.19 -7.47 -14.26
C ALA A 278 -6.62 -8.42 -15.38
N ASP A 279 -6.11 -9.66 -15.39
CA ASP A 279 -6.52 -10.71 -16.33
C ASP A 279 -8.02 -11.01 -16.22
N TYR A 280 -8.56 -11.09 -14.99
CA TYR A 280 -10.01 -11.28 -14.77
C TYR A 280 -10.84 -10.17 -15.44
N ILE A 281 -10.42 -8.91 -15.33
CA ILE A 281 -11.09 -7.78 -15.97
C ILE A 281 -10.95 -7.86 -17.50
N THR A 282 -9.76 -8.19 -18.02
CA THR A 282 -9.49 -8.24 -19.47
C THR A 282 -9.97 -9.48 -20.21
N GLU A 283 -10.18 -10.58 -19.52
CA GLU A 283 -10.52 -11.87 -20.13
C GLU A 283 -11.83 -12.42 -19.56
N GLY A 284 -11.99 -12.42 -18.25
CA GLY A 284 -13.09 -13.08 -17.53
C GLY A 284 -14.44 -12.34 -17.53
N CYS A 285 -14.44 -11.00 -17.51
CA CYS A 285 -15.69 -10.24 -17.55
C CYS A 285 -16.29 -10.21 -18.97
N SER A 286 -17.08 -11.22 -19.32
CA SER A 286 -18.00 -11.13 -20.46
C SER A 286 -19.01 -10.02 -20.16
N LEU A 287 -18.87 -8.87 -20.83
CA LEU A 287 -19.80 -7.74 -20.75
C LEU A 287 -21.24 -8.14 -21.13
N GLU A 288 -21.45 -9.30 -21.73
CA GLU A 288 -22.77 -9.83 -22.09
C GLU A 288 -23.63 -10.22 -20.88
N CYS A 289 -23.03 -10.36 -19.69
CA CYS A 289 -23.74 -10.73 -18.46
C CYS A 289 -24.12 -9.54 -17.57
N ILE A 290 -23.77 -8.30 -17.96
CA ILE A 290 -24.00 -7.06 -17.19
C ILE A 290 -24.86 -6.09 -18.02
#